data_AF-A0A7J4QQI4-F1
#
_entry.id   AF-A0A7J4QQI4-F1
#
_cell.length_a   1.000
_cell.length_b   1.000
_cell.length_c   1.000
_cell.angle_alpha   90.00
_cell.angle_beta   90.00
_cell.angle_gamma   90.00
#
_symmetry.space_group_name_H-M   'P 1'
#
loop_
_entity.id
_entity.type
_entity.pdbx_description
1 polymer ?
#
loop_
_entity_poly.entity_id
_entity_poly.type
_entity_poly.pdbx_seq_one_letter_code
_entity_poly.pdbx_strand_id
1 'polypeptide(L)' 'DIGYILAGSVINHGLHHLYDEAFAEVHRSNMAKLVDGKVLRREDGKVMKPEGWTPPELGAILSKHTEEQA' A
#
# COMPACT_ATOMS: atom_id res chain seq x y z
N ASP A 1 -12.80 -8.99 13.82
CA ASP A 1 -13.86 -7.98 13.60
C ASP A 1 -13.42 -6.86 12.65
N ILE A 2 -12.43 -6.02 13.00
CA ILE A 2 -12.02 -4.89 12.13
C ILE A 2 -11.63 -5.34 10.72
N GLY A 3 -10.82 -6.40 10.59
CA GLY A 3 -10.44 -6.94 9.28
C GLY A 3 -11.63 -7.48 8.47
N TYR A 4 -12.66 -7.99 9.15
CA TYR A 4 -13.87 -8.51 8.50
C TYR A 4 -14.74 -7.37 7.96
N ILE A 5 -14.89 -6.29 8.74
CA ILE A 5 -15.59 -5.08 8.30
C ILE A 5 -14.83 -4.42 7.13
N LEU A 6 -13.50 -4.37 7.20
CA LEU A 6 -12.66 -3.84 6.13
C LEU A 6 -12.82 -4.65 4.84
N ALA A 7 -12.72 -5.98 4.91
CA ALA A 7 -12.94 -6.85 3.76
C ALA A 7 -14.36 -6.68 3.19
N GLY A 8 -15.37 -6.55 4.05
CA GLY A 8 -16.73 -6.23 3.64
C GLY A 8 -16.84 -4.90 2.90
N SER A 9 -16.15 -3.85 3.36
CA SER A 9 -16.09 -2.55 2.69
C SER A 9 -15.42 -2.63 1.32
N VAL A 10 -14.29 -3.33 1.22
CA VAL A 10 -13.57 -3.57 -0.04
C VAL A 10 -14.49 -4.23 -1.07
N ILE A 11 -15.25 -5.25 -0.68
CA ILE A 11 -16.21 -5.92 -1.55
C ILE A 11 -17.37 -4.98 -1.92
N ASN A 12 -17.96 -4.29 -0.93
CA ASN A 12 -19.11 -3.40 -1.13
C ASN A 12 -18.82 -2.24 -2.08
N HIS A 13 -17.58 -1.76 -2.12
CA HIS A 13 -17.13 -0.72 -3.07
C HIS A 13 -16.58 -1.27 -4.38
N GLY A 14 -16.67 -2.59 -4.61
CA GLY A 14 -16.21 -3.22 -5.85
C GLY A 14 -14.68 -3.30 -5.98
N LEU A 15 -13.91 -3.03 -4.94
CA LEU A 15 -12.44 -2.93 -4.99
C LEU A 15 -11.71 -4.27 -4.82
N HIS A 16 -12.44 -5.38 -4.67
CA HIS A 16 -11.87 -6.71 -4.40
C HIS A 16 -10.86 -7.17 -5.47
N HIS A 17 -11.06 -6.80 -6.73
CA HIS A 17 -10.14 -7.13 -7.84
C HIS A 17 -8.81 -6.34 -7.79
N LEU A 18 -8.77 -5.22 -7.07
CA LEU A 18 -7.59 -4.38 -6.89
C LEU A 18 -6.85 -4.65 -5.58
N TYR A 19 -7.54 -5.26 -4.62
CA TYR A 19 -7.12 -5.25 -3.21
C TYR A 19 -5.73 -5.86 -3.01
N ASP A 20 -5.47 -7.02 -3.59
CA ASP A 20 -4.19 -7.71 -3.40
C ASP A 20 -3.02 -6.94 -4.04
N GLU A 21 -3.20 -6.41 -5.26
CA GLU A 21 -2.17 -5.62 -5.94
C GLU A 21 -1.89 -4.29 -5.23
N ALA A 22 -2.95 -3.58 -4.81
CA ALA A 22 -2.83 -2.35 -4.04
C ALA A 22 -2.18 -2.58 -2.66
N PHE A 23 -2.56 -3.67 -1.98
CA PHE A 23 -1.97 -4.04 -0.69
C PHE A 23 -0.49 -4.39 -0.84
N ALA A 24 -0.14 -5.15 -1.88
CA ALA A 24 1.25 -5.50 -2.19
C ALA A 24 2.09 -4.24 -2.49
N GLU A 25 1.55 -3.26 -3.20
CA GLU A 25 2.27 -2.01 -3.50
C GLU A 25 2.49 -1.14 -2.26
N VAL A 26 1.48 -1.02 -1.39
CA VAL A 26 1.63 -0.38 -0.07
C VAL A 26 2.67 -1.13 0.78
N HIS A 27 2.64 -2.47 0.75
CA HIS A 27 3.62 -3.29 1.46
C HIS A 27 5.04 -3.07 0.92
N ARG A 28 5.24 -3.08 -0.40
CA ARG A 28 6.52 -2.77 -1.07
C ARG A 28 7.05 -1.42 -0.61
N SER A 29 6.24 -0.36 -0.70
CA SER A 29 6.66 0.98 -0.27
C SER A 29 6.99 1.02 1.23
N ASN A 30 6.26 0.29 2.08
CA ASN A 30 6.57 0.20 3.50
C ASN A 30 7.88 -0.54 3.78
N MET A 31 8.13 -1.66 3.10
CA MET A 31 9.36 -2.44 3.26
C MET A 31 10.59 -1.72 2.70
N ALA A 32 10.40 -0.84 1.72
CA ALA A 32 11.46 0.05 1.22
C ALA A 32 11.91 1.11 2.27
N LYS A 33 11.28 1.19 3.44
CA LYS A 33 11.74 2.04 4.56
C LYS A 33 12.84 1.39 5.39
N LEU A 34 13.15 0.11 5.14
CA LEU A 34 14.24 -0.58 5.81
C LEU A 34 15.57 -0.22 5.14
N VAL A 35 16.55 0.17 5.97
CA VAL A 35 17.95 0.34 5.60
C VAL A 35 18.73 -0.69 6.42
N ASP A 36 19.41 -1.61 5.73
CA ASP A 36 20.15 -2.72 6.35
C ASP A 36 19.30 -3.53 7.37
N GLY A 37 18.03 -3.77 7.00
CA GLY A 37 17.09 -4.54 7.82
C GLY A 37 16.48 -3.76 9.01
N LYS A 38 16.78 -2.46 9.16
CA LYS A 38 16.27 -1.63 10.26
C LYS A 38 15.55 -0.39 9.74
N VAL A 39 14.61 0.12 10.54
CA VAL A 39 13.93 1.38 10.24
C VAL A 39 14.61 2.56 10.92
N LEU A 40 14.70 3.68 10.23
CA LEU A 40 15.06 4.97 10.83
C LEU A 40 13.86 5.52 11.60
N ARG A 41 14.03 5.92 12.85
CA ARG A 41 12.96 6.47 13.70
C ARG A 41 13.31 7.86 14.20
N ARG A 42 12.30 8.72 14.28
CA ARG A 42 12.37 9.99 15.01
C ARG A 42 12.16 9.75 16.51
N GLU A 43 12.45 10.76 17.33
CA GLU A 43 12.31 10.74 18.79
C GLU A 43 10.91 10.32 19.29
N ASP A 44 9.84 10.62 18.52
CA ASP A 44 8.46 10.22 18.84
C ASP A 44 8.12 8.78 18.39
N GLY A 45 9.11 8.03 17.90
CA GLY A 45 8.95 6.67 17.39
C GLY A 45 8.46 6.61 15.94
N LYS A 46 8.20 7.74 15.28
CA LYS A 46 7.75 7.78 13.88
C LYS A 46 8.80 7.19 12.95
N VAL A 47 8.41 6.22 12.13
CA VAL A 47 9.25 5.66 11.07
C VAL A 47 9.45 6.71 9.97
N MET A 48 10.72 6.96 9.65
CA MET A 48 11.14 7.91 8.64
C MET A 48 11.33 7.24 7.28
N LYS A 49 11.26 8.04 6.22
CA LYS A 49 11.50 7.61 4.84
C LYS A 49 13.00 7.79 4.56
N PRO A 50 13.73 6.75 4.12
CA PRO A 50 15.14 6.87 3.77
C PRO A 50 15.32 7.58 2.41
N GLU A 51 16.57 7.91 2.08
CA GLU A 51 16.94 8.39 0.75
C GLU A 51 16.58 7.35 -0.32
N GLY A 52 16.10 7.82 -1.49
CA GLY A 52 15.66 6.94 -2.58
C GLY A 52 14.33 6.21 -2.36
N TRP A 53 13.67 6.38 -1.20
CA TRP A 53 12.33 5.82 -0.96
C TRP A 53 11.29 6.43 -1.91
N THR A 54 10.42 5.58 -2.46
CA THR A 54 9.27 6.00 -3.28
C THR A 54 7.93 5.70 -2.61
N PRO A 55 6.94 6.60 -2.74
CA PRO A 55 5.58 6.35 -2.26
C PRO A 55 4.92 5.18 -3.01
N PRO A 56 3.82 4.62 -2.48
CA PRO A 56 3.06 3.60 -3.19
C PRO A 56 2.32 4.23 -4.38
N GLU A 57 2.47 3.63 -5.56
CA GLU A 57 1.91 4.14 -6.82
C GLU A 57 0.53 3.54 -7.13
N LEU A 58 -0.46 3.84 -6.28
CA LEU A 58 -1.82 3.29 -6.44
C LEU A 58 -2.56 3.83 -7.68
N GLY A 59 -2.21 5.05 -8.13
CA GLY A 59 -2.81 5.64 -9.34
C GLY A 59 -2.54 4.81 -10.59
N ALA A 60 -1.32 4.29 -10.74
CA ALA A 60 -0.95 3.43 -11.87
C ALA A 60 -1.73 2.10 -11.86
N ILE A 61 -1.93 1.51 -10.67
CA ILE A 61 -2.74 0.30 -10.51
C ILE A 61 -4.20 0.58 -10.91
N LEU A 62 -4.76 1.70 -10.44
CA LEU A 62 -6.13 2.10 -10.80
C LEU A 62 -6.29 2.31 -12.32
N SER A 63 -5.37 3.03 -12.96
CA SER A 63 -5.41 3.26 -14.40
C SER A 63 -5.33 1.96 -15.19
N LYS A 64 -4.40 1.06 -14.86
CA LYS A 64 -4.24 -0.25 -15.49
C LYS A 64 -5.56 -1.05 -15.51
N HIS A 65 -6.24 -1.13 -14.37
CA HIS A 65 -7.49 -1.91 -14.25
C HIS A 65 -8.72 -1.18 -14.79
N THR A 66 -8.66 0.15 -14.94
CA THR A 66 -9.73 0.92 -15.60
C THR A 66 -9.67 0.75 -17.13
N GLU A 67 -8.45 0.70 -17.69
CA GLU A 67 -8.23 0.48 -19.13
C GLU A 67 -8.54 -0.97 -19.55
N GLU A 68 -8.28 -1.96 -18.69
CA GLU A 68 -8.64 -3.37 -18.96
C GLU A 68 -10.16 -3.65 -18.95
N GLN A 69 -10.96 -2.75 -18.37
CA GLN A 69 -12.42 -2.86 -18.29
C GLN A 69 -13.18 -2.08 -19.38
N ALA A 70 -12.47 -1.31 -20.22
CA ALA A 70 -13.01 -0.50 -21.32
C ALA A 70 -12.92 -1.24 -22.67
#